data_AF-U3HYD3-F1
#
_entry.id   AF-U3HYD3-F1
#
_cell.length_a   1.000
_cell.length_b   1.000
_cell.length_c   1.000
_cell.angle_alpha   90.00
_cell.angle_beta   90.00
_cell.angle_gamma   90.00
#
_symmetry.space_group_name_H-M   'P 1'
#
loop_
_entity.id
_entity.type
_entity.pdbx_description
1 polymer ?
#
loop_
_entity_poly.entity_id
_entity_poly.type
_entity_poly.pdbx_seq_one_letter_code
_entity_poly.pdbx_strand_id
1 'polypeptide(L)'
;MLRLVSLKLGRLYRYVKLAVLGSLAAALVLNTHSLLASLQRNELAERRFLQLNKCPACWGTSWCRKFLNGQLRLESWGRLRLLDFFNVKNVYFARYGEPREGSRRVVLKRLGSAQELADIDAKICRRATGRGRCDLPQALHATEFASLNGDVRLLTPDAVEGWSDLVHCPSQRLLDRLVRRYAETKDSGSFLLRNLKDSERMQLLITLAFNPEPLVLQSFPSDEGWPFAKYLGACGRMVAVNYVGEELWSYFHAPWEKRVDLAWQLMEIAEQLTNNDFEFALYLLDVSFDNFAVGPRDGKVIIVDAENVLVADKRLIRQNKPENWDVWYESKFDDCDKEACLSFSKEILCARVTVDHNYYAICQNLLSRHATWRGTSGGLLHDPPR
;
A
#
# COMPACT_ATOMS: atom_id res chain seq x y z
N MET A 1 -20.91 46.24 33.22
CA MET A 1 -20.71 46.10 31.74
C MET A 1 -20.44 44.67 31.26
N LEU A 2 -19.98 43.72 32.09
CA LEU A 2 -19.67 42.34 31.66
C LEU A 2 -20.87 41.44 31.30
N ARG A 3 -22.08 41.69 31.83
CA ARG A 3 -23.28 40.88 31.51
C ARG A 3 -23.84 41.11 30.09
N LEU A 4 -23.62 42.30 29.51
CA LEU A 4 -24.10 42.65 28.16
C LEU A 4 -23.23 42.05 27.03
N VAL A 5 -21.95 41.76 27.31
CA VAL A 5 -21.02 41.18 26.33
C VAL A 5 -21.27 39.66 26.13
N SER A 6 -21.58 38.94 27.21
CA SER A 6 -21.93 37.50 27.18
C SER A 6 -23.19 37.21 26.34
N LEU A 7 -24.23 38.05 26.46
CA LEU A 7 -25.46 37.93 25.67
C LEU A 7 -25.26 38.21 24.18
N LYS A 8 -24.31 39.08 23.81
CA LYS A 8 -23.97 39.37 22.40
C LYS A 8 -23.17 38.22 21.77
N LEU A 9 -22.23 37.61 22.50
CA LEU A 9 -21.47 36.45 22.03
C LEU A 9 -22.37 35.23 21.80
N GLY A 10 -23.32 34.96 22.70
CA GLY A 10 -24.26 33.85 22.56
C GLY A 10 -25.23 33.99 21.38
N ARG A 11 -25.61 35.23 21.02
CA ARG A 11 -26.40 35.49 19.80
C ARG A 11 -25.55 35.34 18.54
N LEU A 12 -24.33 35.87 18.53
CA LEU A 12 -23.40 35.73 17.41
C LEU A 12 -23.11 34.25 17.11
N TYR A 13 -22.88 33.44 18.15
CA TYR A 13 -22.70 31.99 18.02
C TYR A 13 -23.92 31.30 17.40
N ARG A 14 -25.15 31.69 17.78
CA ARG A 14 -26.38 31.16 17.16
C ARG A 14 -26.50 31.56 15.69
N TYR A 15 -26.19 32.81 15.33
CA TYR A 15 -26.23 33.25 13.94
C TYR A 15 -25.17 32.55 13.07
N VAL A 16 -23.96 32.36 13.59
CA VAL A 16 -22.92 31.56 12.91
C VAL A 16 -23.39 30.12 12.75
N LYS A 17 -23.95 29.50 13.79
CA LYS A 17 -24.48 28.13 13.71
C LYS A 17 -25.62 28.00 12.69
N LEU A 18 -26.54 28.96 12.64
CA LEU A 18 -27.62 29.01 11.66
C LEU A 18 -27.12 29.27 10.24
N ALA A 19 -26.12 30.14 10.08
CA ALA A 19 -25.48 30.38 8.79
C ALA A 19 -24.75 29.13 8.29
N VAL A 20 -23.98 28.45 9.13
CA VAL A 20 -23.32 27.18 8.81
C VAL A 20 -24.33 26.10 8.45
N LEU A 21 -25.42 25.96 9.21
CA LEU A 21 -26.50 25.01 8.91
C LEU A 21 -27.22 25.36 7.60
N GLY A 22 -27.45 26.66 7.34
CA GLY A 22 -28.04 27.15 6.09
C GLY A 22 -27.13 26.87 4.89
N SER A 23 -25.82 27.10 5.01
CA SER A 23 -24.82 26.77 4.00
C SER A 23 -24.72 25.28 3.73
N LEU A 24 -24.74 24.45 4.79
CA LEU A 24 -24.76 22.99 4.69
C LEU A 24 -26.03 22.50 3.99
N ALA A 25 -27.20 23.05 4.35
CA ALA A 25 -28.46 22.71 3.72
C ALA A 25 -28.50 23.13 2.25
N ALA A 26 -28.03 24.33 1.91
CA ALA A 26 -27.92 24.79 0.53
C ALA A 26 -26.95 23.93 -0.28
N ALA A 27 -25.79 23.58 0.28
CA ALA A 27 -24.82 22.69 -0.35
C ALA A 27 -25.39 21.27 -0.56
N LEU A 28 -26.18 20.76 0.39
CA LEU A 28 -26.89 19.48 0.25
C LEU A 28 -27.92 19.55 -0.87
N VAL A 29 -28.78 20.58 -0.89
CA VAL A 29 -29.82 20.77 -1.90
C VAL A 29 -29.23 20.89 -3.30
N LEU A 30 -28.19 21.71 -3.47
CA LEU A 30 -27.48 21.90 -4.74
C LEU A 30 -26.78 20.61 -5.22
N ASN A 31 -26.40 19.72 -4.30
CA ASN A 31 -25.78 18.43 -4.62
C ASN A 31 -26.73 17.22 -4.49
N THR A 32 -28.04 17.41 -4.32
CA THR A 32 -28.99 16.29 -4.15
C THR A 32 -28.94 15.31 -5.32
N HIS A 33 -28.89 15.82 -6.56
CA HIS A 33 -28.80 14.99 -7.75
C HIS A 33 -27.47 14.23 -7.85
N SER A 34 -26.34 14.85 -7.51
CA SER A 34 -25.04 14.19 -7.52
C SER A 34 -24.93 13.15 -6.38
N LEU A 35 -25.48 13.44 -5.21
CA LEU A 35 -25.56 12.52 -4.07
C LEU A 35 -26.45 11.31 -4.35
N LEU A 36 -27.66 11.52 -4.89
CA LEU A 36 -28.58 10.44 -5.28
C LEU A 36 -28.00 9.56 -6.38
N ALA A 37 -27.38 10.16 -7.40
CA ALA A 37 -26.71 9.43 -8.47
C ALA A 37 -25.53 8.61 -7.91
N SER A 38 -24.73 9.16 -7.00
CA SER A 38 -23.60 8.47 -6.35
C SER A 38 -24.04 7.30 -5.46
N LEU A 39 -25.24 7.37 -4.88
CA LEU A 39 -25.81 6.30 -4.07
C LEU A 39 -26.44 5.17 -4.90
N GLN A 40 -26.94 5.47 -6.10
CA GLN A 40 -27.58 4.50 -6.99
C GLN A 40 -26.59 3.84 -7.96
N ARG A 41 -25.52 4.54 -8.35
CA ARG A 41 -24.59 4.09 -9.39
C ARG A 41 -23.43 3.30 -8.79
N ASN A 42 -23.12 2.13 -9.37
CA ASN A 42 -21.94 1.38 -8.99
C ASN A 42 -20.74 1.78 -9.87
N GLU A 43 -19.99 2.78 -9.43
CA GLU A 43 -18.85 3.29 -10.18
C GLU A 43 -17.73 2.26 -10.36
N LEU A 44 -17.65 1.25 -9.48
CA LEU A 44 -16.73 0.13 -9.63
C LEU A 44 -17.02 -0.74 -10.86
N ALA A 45 -18.21 -0.60 -11.47
CA ALA A 45 -18.53 -1.25 -12.74
C ALA A 45 -18.14 -0.39 -13.97
N GLU A 46 -17.63 0.83 -13.77
CA GLU A 46 -17.32 1.76 -14.85
C GLU A 46 -15.85 1.72 -15.26
N ARG A 47 -15.61 1.49 -16.55
CA ARG A 47 -14.26 1.45 -17.12
C ARG A 47 -13.47 2.75 -16.89
N ARG A 48 -14.16 3.89 -16.92
CA ARG A 48 -13.55 5.21 -16.66
C ARG A 48 -13.09 5.36 -15.21
N PHE A 49 -13.88 4.90 -14.25
CA PHE A 49 -13.50 4.97 -12.84
C PHE A 49 -12.29 4.07 -12.56
N LEU A 50 -12.28 2.86 -13.11
CA LEU A 50 -11.16 1.92 -13.01
C LEU A 50 -9.93 2.38 -13.82
N GLN A 51 -10.05 3.41 -14.65
CA GLN A 51 -9.02 3.89 -15.58
C GLN A 51 -8.51 2.78 -16.52
N LEU A 52 -9.42 1.92 -16.98
CA LEU A 52 -9.08 0.81 -17.88
C LEU A 52 -8.55 1.27 -19.23
N ASN A 53 -8.92 2.46 -19.66
CA ASN A 53 -8.41 3.08 -20.88
C ASN A 53 -6.92 3.45 -20.82
N LYS A 54 -6.28 3.36 -19.64
CA LYS A 54 -4.84 3.59 -19.48
C LYS A 54 -4.01 2.32 -19.63
N CYS A 55 -4.61 1.13 -19.63
CA CYS A 55 -3.86 -0.12 -19.80
C CYS A 55 -3.16 -0.15 -21.18
N PRO A 56 -1.90 -0.63 -21.27
CA PRO A 56 -1.18 -1.40 -20.26
C PRO A 56 -0.47 -0.59 -19.16
N ALA A 57 -0.57 0.75 -19.12
CA ALA A 57 -0.11 1.58 -18.01
C ALA A 57 -1.03 1.50 -16.77
N CYS A 58 -1.25 0.28 -16.28
CA CYS A 58 -2.18 -0.06 -15.21
C CYS A 58 -1.67 -1.23 -14.35
N TRP A 59 -2.37 -1.55 -13.26
CA TRP A 59 -1.91 -2.55 -12.27
C TRP A 59 -2.30 -3.99 -12.62
N GLY A 60 -3.29 -4.17 -13.50
CA GLY A 60 -3.69 -5.50 -13.96
C GLY A 60 -5.14 -5.57 -14.44
N THR A 61 -5.57 -6.78 -14.77
CA THR A 61 -6.91 -7.05 -15.34
C THR A 61 -7.56 -8.35 -14.86
N SER A 62 -6.91 -9.12 -13.97
CA SER A 62 -7.36 -10.43 -13.49
C SER A 62 -8.76 -10.41 -12.88
N TRP A 63 -9.13 -9.31 -12.24
CA TRP A 63 -10.42 -9.14 -11.56
C TRP A 63 -11.44 -8.31 -12.34
N CYS A 64 -11.11 -7.82 -13.53
CA CYS A 64 -12.01 -6.92 -14.26
C CYS A 64 -13.41 -7.48 -14.50
N ARG A 65 -13.54 -8.79 -14.74
CA ARG A 65 -14.87 -9.41 -14.88
C ARG A 65 -15.72 -9.24 -13.62
N LYS A 66 -15.13 -9.36 -12.42
CA LYS A 66 -15.85 -9.20 -11.14
C LYS A 66 -16.29 -7.74 -10.94
N PHE A 67 -15.41 -6.78 -11.25
CA PHE A 67 -15.71 -5.34 -11.20
C PHE A 67 -16.83 -4.96 -12.17
N LEU A 68 -16.66 -5.25 -13.47
CA LEU A 68 -17.58 -4.84 -14.53
C LEU A 68 -18.95 -5.52 -14.44
N ASN A 69 -19.03 -6.72 -13.85
CA ASN A 69 -20.31 -7.39 -13.56
C ASN A 69 -21.01 -6.83 -12.31
N GLY A 70 -20.45 -5.82 -11.65
CA GLY A 70 -21.05 -5.19 -10.48
C GLY A 70 -21.03 -6.05 -9.21
N GLN A 71 -20.12 -7.04 -9.13
CA GLN A 71 -19.99 -7.91 -7.95
C GLN A 71 -19.30 -7.21 -6.78
N LEU A 72 -18.59 -6.11 -7.04
CA LEU A 72 -18.02 -5.24 -6.01
C LEU A 72 -18.87 -3.98 -5.84
N ARG A 73 -19.10 -3.55 -4.60
CA ARG A 73 -19.81 -2.31 -4.27
C ARG A 73 -19.12 -1.60 -3.12
N LEU A 74 -18.89 -0.29 -3.26
CA LEU A 74 -18.30 0.54 -2.20
C LEU A 74 -19.16 0.51 -0.92
N GLU A 75 -18.52 0.61 0.25
CA GLU A 75 -19.20 0.71 1.55
C GLU A 75 -19.47 2.17 1.95
N SER A 76 -20.63 2.40 2.57
CA SER A 76 -21.04 3.62 3.29
C SER A 76 -20.45 4.94 2.73
N TRP A 77 -19.41 5.47 3.38
CA TRP A 77 -18.78 6.75 3.11
C TRP A 77 -18.01 6.79 1.79
N GLY A 78 -17.46 5.65 1.35
CA GLY A 78 -16.81 5.53 0.03
C GLY A 78 -17.77 5.69 -1.15
N ARG A 79 -19.10 5.70 -0.91
CA ARG A 79 -20.11 6.06 -1.91
C ARG A 79 -20.33 7.56 -2.03
N LEU A 80 -19.81 8.37 -1.10
CA LEU A 80 -20.02 9.82 -1.05
C LEU A 80 -18.77 10.53 -1.58
N ARG A 81 -18.77 10.81 -2.89
CA ARG A 81 -17.66 11.45 -3.62
C ARG A 81 -17.12 12.73 -3.01
N LEU A 82 -17.98 13.50 -2.33
CA LEU A 82 -17.58 14.76 -1.71
C LEU A 82 -16.53 14.59 -0.59
N LEU A 83 -16.34 13.36 -0.11
CA LEU A 83 -15.41 13.02 0.96
C LEU A 83 -14.11 12.38 0.44
N ASP A 84 -13.97 12.20 -0.88
CA ASP A 84 -12.74 11.70 -1.50
C ASP A 84 -11.53 12.64 -1.22
N PHE A 85 -11.77 13.91 -0.85
CA PHE A 85 -10.69 14.82 -0.39
C PHE A 85 -9.96 14.33 0.85
N PHE A 86 -10.62 13.59 1.74
CA PHE A 86 -9.99 12.99 2.94
C PHE A 86 -9.24 11.69 2.61
N ASN A 87 -9.40 11.16 1.40
CA ASN A 87 -8.81 9.91 0.96
C ASN A 87 -7.53 10.13 0.14
N VAL A 88 -6.50 10.69 0.77
CA VAL A 88 -5.26 11.11 0.10
C VAL A 88 -4.55 9.95 -0.61
N LYS A 89 -4.53 8.75 -0.01
CA LYS A 89 -3.94 7.53 -0.59
C LYS A 89 -4.88 6.77 -1.56
N ASN A 90 -6.10 7.25 -1.80
CA ASN A 90 -7.11 6.59 -2.66
C ASN A 90 -7.39 5.12 -2.30
N VAL A 91 -7.69 4.88 -1.02
CA VAL A 91 -8.07 3.58 -0.45
C VAL A 91 -9.58 3.54 -0.22
N TYR A 92 -10.25 2.51 -0.71
CA TYR A 92 -11.71 2.38 -0.63
C TYR A 92 -12.11 1.04 -0.03
N PHE A 93 -13.03 1.08 0.94
CA PHE A 93 -13.65 -0.14 1.47
C PHE A 93 -14.83 -0.54 0.59
N ALA A 94 -14.90 -1.82 0.25
CA ALA A 94 -15.94 -2.38 -0.60
C ALA A 94 -16.41 -3.75 -0.09
N ARG A 95 -17.59 -4.16 -0.55
CA ARG A 95 -18.11 -5.50 -0.42
C ARG A 95 -18.00 -6.22 -1.74
N TYR A 96 -17.42 -7.41 -1.71
CA TYR A 96 -17.44 -8.35 -2.80
C TYR A 96 -18.52 -9.40 -2.52
N GLY A 97 -19.48 -9.54 -3.42
CA GLY A 97 -20.50 -10.59 -3.38
C GLY A 97 -20.12 -11.75 -4.27
N GLU A 98 -19.85 -12.91 -3.68
CA GLU A 98 -19.65 -14.14 -4.43
C GLU A 98 -21.00 -14.89 -4.50
N PRO A 99 -21.47 -15.32 -5.69
CA PRO A 99 -22.79 -15.92 -5.83
C PRO A 99 -23.06 -17.15 -4.93
N ARG A 100 -21.99 -17.81 -4.44
CA ARG A 100 -22.08 -19.05 -3.65
C ARG A 100 -21.52 -18.94 -2.22
N GLU A 101 -20.65 -17.98 -1.94
CA GLU A 101 -19.92 -17.88 -0.66
C GLU A 101 -20.35 -16.67 0.20
N GLY A 102 -21.34 -15.90 -0.27
CA GLY A 102 -21.84 -14.72 0.42
C GLY A 102 -21.00 -13.47 0.16
N SER A 103 -21.18 -12.46 1.02
CA SER A 103 -20.49 -11.18 0.88
C SER A 103 -19.31 -11.08 1.84
N ARG A 104 -18.15 -10.69 1.32
CA ARG A 104 -16.95 -10.39 2.11
C ARG A 104 -16.48 -8.96 1.88
N ARG A 105 -15.85 -8.36 2.90
CA ARG A 105 -15.22 -7.04 2.79
C ARG A 105 -13.88 -7.16 2.07
N VAL A 106 -13.57 -6.17 1.26
CA VAL A 106 -12.31 -6.02 0.52
C VAL A 106 -11.86 -4.57 0.59
N VAL A 107 -10.57 -4.35 0.46
CA VAL A 107 -9.97 -3.01 0.35
C VAL A 107 -9.49 -2.82 -1.08
N LEU A 108 -9.84 -1.68 -1.66
CA LEU A 108 -9.47 -1.31 -3.02
C LEU A 108 -8.48 -0.15 -2.96
N LYS A 109 -7.35 -0.28 -3.64
CA LYS A 109 -6.28 0.73 -3.61
C LYS A 109 -5.96 1.20 -5.02
N ARG A 110 -5.79 2.51 -5.20
CA ARG A 110 -5.19 3.04 -6.45
C ARG A 110 -3.68 3.08 -6.45
N LEU A 111 -3.05 2.83 -5.30
CA LEU A 111 -1.59 2.77 -5.14
C LEU A 111 -0.91 4.11 -5.42
N GLY A 112 -1.50 5.18 -4.90
CA GLY A 112 -1.04 6.55 -5.08
C GLY A 112 -2.18 7.56 -5.06
N SER A 113 -1.84 8.77 -4.66
CA SER A 113 -2.72 9.95 -4.74
C SER A 113 -3.04 10.30 -6.20
N ALA A 114 -4.07 11.14 -6.40
CA ALA A 114 -4.44 11.57 -7.75
C ALA A 114 -3.29 12.33 -8.46
N GLN A 115 -2.49 13.07 -7.69
CA GLN A 115 -1.35 13.82 -8.18
C GLN A 115 -0.22 12.88 -8.61
N GLU A 116 0.17 11.92 -7.77
CA GLU A 116 1.21 10.94 -8.09
C GLU A 116 0.85 10.13 -9.34
N LEU A 117 -0.41 9.70 -9.46
CA LEU A 117 -0.89 8.97 -10.64
C LEU A 117 -0.85 9.81 -11.92
N ALA A 118 -1.11 11.13 -11.82
CA ALA A 118 -0.99 12.05 -12.94
C ALA A 118 0.48 12.33 -13.30
N ASP A 119 1.36 12.38 -12.30
CA ASP A 119 2.79 12.56 -12.50
C ASP A 119 3.42 11.34 -13.19
N ILE A 120 2.96 10.13 -12.86
CA ILE A 120 3.32 8.90 -13.59
C ILE A 120 2.94 9.02 -15.07
N ASP A 121 1.70 9.43 -15.36
CA ASP A 121 1.23 9.60 -16.74
C ASP A 121 2.09 10.62 -17.51
N ALA A 122 2.36 11.76 -16.87
CA ALA A 122 3.18 12.81 -17.46
C ALA A 122 4.64 12.38 -17.65
N LYS A 123 5.19 11.53 -16.78
CA LYS A 123 6.55 10.97 -16.93
C LYS A 123 6.62 10.01 -18.12
N ILE A 124 5.66 9.09 -18.23
CA ILE A 124 5.56 8.16 -19.37
C ILE A 124 5.45 8.96 -20.68
N CYS A 125 4.53 9.92 -20.74
CA CYS A 125 4.35 10.75 -21.93
C CYS A 125 5.59 11.56 -22.30
N ARG A 126 6.28 12.15 -21.32
CA ARG A 126 7.51 12.92 -21.54
C ARG A 126 8.62 12.04 -22.11
N ARG A 127 8.79 10.83 -21.58
CA ARG A 127 9.79 9.87 -22.08
C ARG A 127 9.49 9.42 -23.51
N ALA A 128 8.23 9.10 -23.81
CA ALA A 128 7.82 8.57 -25.11
C ALA A 128 7.74 9.63 -26.22
N THR A 129 7.32 10.86 -25.90
CA THR A 129 6.93 11.86 -26.90
C THR A 129 7.56 13.24 -26.70
N GLY A 130 8.29 13.47 -25.60
CA GLY A 130 8.76 14.79 -25.20
C GLY A 130 7.68 15.73 -24.65
N ARG A 131 6.40 15.30 -24.61
CA ARG A 131 5.26 16.13 -24.19
C ARG A 131 4.68 15.67 -22.85
N GLY A 132 4.06 16.58 -22.11
CA GLY A 132 3.41 16.27 -20.83
C GLY A 132 2.09 15.48 -20.93
N ARG A 133 1.54 15.30 -22.13
CA ARG A 133 0.31 14.55 -22.40
C ARG A 133 0.43 13.79 -23.72
N CYS A 134 -0.14 12.59 -23.75
CA CYS A 134 -0.07 11.67 -24.87
C CYS A 134 -1.20 10.62 -24.74
N ASP A 135 -1.38 9.79 -25.77
CA ASP A 135 -2.13 8.55 -25.63
C ASP A 135 -1.29 7.51 -24.89
N LEU A 136 -1.59 7.29 -23.61
CA LEU A 136 -0.75 6.47 -22.71
C LEU A 136 -0.53 5.04 -23.22
N PRO A 137 -1.57 4.28 -23.61
CA PRO A 137 -1.40 2.95 -24.18
C PRO A 137 -0.39 2.93 -25.34
N GLN A 138 -0.49 3.88 -26.28
CA GLN A 138 0.41 3.96 -27.42
C GLN A 138 1.82 4.40 -27.01
N ALA A 139 1.92 5.42 -26.16
CA ALA A 139 3.19 6.00 -25.72
C ALA A 139 4.06 5.00 -24.96
N LEU A 140 3.43 4.09 -24.20
CA LEU A 140 4.15 3.10 -23.42
C LEU A 140 5.00 2.15 -24.29
N HIS A 141 4.54 1.84 -25.51
CA HIS A 141 5.30 1.04 -26.47
C HIS A 141 6.59 1.72 -26.97
N ALA A 142 6.75 3.03 -26.74
CA ALA A 142 7.94 3.80 -27.09
C ALA A 142 8.90 4.02 -25.90
N THR A 143 8.66 3.36 -24.76
CA THR A 143 9.49 3.48 -23.55
C THR A 143 10.31 2.22 -23.30
N GLU A 144 11.22 2.29 -22.33
CA GLU A 144 12.03 1.16 -21.85
C GLU A 144 11.18 -0.04 -21.37
N PHE A 145 9.95 0.20 -20.93
CA PHE A 145 9.00 -0.85 -20.57
C PHE A 145 8.62 -1.76 -21.75
N ALA A 146 8.83 -1.29 -22.98
CA ALA A 146 8.62 -2.05 -24.20
C ALA A 146 9.93 -2.57 -24.83
N SER A 147 11.11 -2.12 -24.39
CA SER A 147 12.40 -2.62 -24.89
C SER A 147 12.88 -3.85 -24.12
N LEU A 148 12.54 -3.96 -22.83
CA LEU A 148 12.65 -5.19 -22.03
C LEU A 148 11.73 -6.33 -22.53
N ASN A 149 11.05 -6.10 -23.65
CA ASN A 149 10.09 -6.95 -24.32
C ASN A 149 10.70 -7.74 -25.50
N GLY A 150 11.99 -7.54 -25.81
CA GLY A 150 12.74 -8.30 -26.83
C GLY A 150 13.10 -9.73 -26.39
N ASP A 151 14.05 -10.40 -27.08
CA ASP A 151 14.52 -11.79 -26.88
C ASP A 151 14.97 -12.18 -25.44
N VAL A 152 14.85 -11.27 -24.48
CA VAL A 152 15.19 -11.46 -23.07
C VAL A 152 14.22 -12.45 -22.43
N ARG A 153 14.73 -13.66 -22.14
CA ARG A 153 13.95 -14.75 -21.55
C ARG A 153 13.59 -14.51 -20.07
N LEU A 154 14.36 -13.67 -19.37
CA LEU A 154 14.33 -13.49 -17.91
C LEU A 154 14.39 -12.00 -17.54
N LEU A 155 13.75 -11.63 -16.43
CA LEU A 155 13.98 -10.32 -15.83
C LEU A 155 15.31 -10.37 -15.08
N THR A 156 16.26 -9.49 -15.42
CA THR A 156 17.62 -9.49 -14.85
C THR A 156 17.84 -8.35 -13.86
N PRO A 157 18.73 -8.50 -12.85
CA PRO A 157 19.05 -7.45 -11.89
C PRO A 157 19.38 -6.09 -12.53
N ASP A 158 20.34 -6.07 -13.46
CA ASP A 158 20.81 -4.86 -14.14
C ASP A 158 19.70 -4.07 -14.86
N ALA A 159 18.60 -4.74 -15.22
CA ALA A 159 17.49 -4.11 -15.93
C ALA A 159 16.60 -3.27 -15.00
N VAL A 160 16.51 -3.62 -13.72
CA VAL A 160 15.50 -3.08 -12.78
C VAL A 160 16.07 -2.55 -11.47
N GLU A 161 17.38 -2.69 -11.26
CA GLU A 161 18.04 -2.19 -10.06
C GLU A 161 17.73 -0.70 -9.83
N GLY A 162 17.31 -0.38 -8.60
CA GLY A 162 16.99 0.97 -8.17
C GLY A 162 15.66 1.53 -8.68
N TRP A 163 14.83 0.75 -9.38
CA TRP A 163 13.53 1.22 -9.87
C TRP A 163 12.53 1.49 -8.73
N SER A 164 12.58 0.69 -7.67
CA SER A 164 11.79 0.85 -6.44
C SER A 164 12.52 0.21 -5.26
N ASP A 165 11.99 0.38 -4.05
CA ASP A 165 12.56 -0.22 -2.83
C ASP A 165 12.69 -1.74 -2.94
N LEU A 166 11.67 -2.39 -3.53
CA LEU A 166 11.62 -3.84 -3.74
C LEU A 166 12.82 -4.37 -4.55
N VAL A 167 13.30 -3.57 -5.51
CA VAL A 167 14.43 -3.92 -6.38
C VAL A 167 15.59 -2.95 -6.22
N HIS A 168 15.82 -2.47 -5.00
CA HIS A 168 17.01 -1.67 -4.71
C HIS A 168 18.30 -2.48 -4.85
N CYS A 169 18.29 -3.76 -4.43
CA CYS A 169 19.38 -4.72 -4.63
C CYS A 169 18.83 -6.07 -5.12
N PRO A 170 18.36 -6.14 -6.37
CA PRO A 170 17.64 -7.30 -6.85
C PRO A 170 18.57 -8.49 -7.03
N SER A 171 18.12 -9.68 -6.61
CA SER A 171 18.75 -10.95 -7.00
C SER A 171 17.96 -11.62 -8.11
N GLN A 172 18.61 -12.44 -8.93
CA GLN A 172 17.88 -13.25 -9.93
C GLN A 172 16.80 -14.12 -9.28
N ARG A 173 17.05 -14.62 -8.06
CA ARG A 173 16.09 -15.41 -7.28
C ARG A 173 14.84 -14.62 -6.91
N LEU A 174 14.99 -13.35 -6.53
CA LEU A 174 13.87 -12.45 -6.27
C LEU A 174 13.07 -12.18 -7.55
N LEU A 175 13.74 -11.87 -8.65
CA LEU A 175 13.10 -11.57 -9.93
C LEU A 175 12.36 -12.79 -10.50
N ASP A 176 12.97 -13.98 -10.42
CA ASP A 176 12.32 -15.23 -10.82
C ASP A 176 11.07 -15.51 -9.98
N ARG A 177 11.11 -15.20 -8.67
CA ARG A 177 9.97 -15.33 -7.77
C ARG A 177 8.86 -14.34 -8.12
N LEU A 178 9.21 -13.08 -8.41
CA LEU A 178 8.27 -12.03 -8.83
C LEU A 178 7.51 -12.46 -10.09
N VAL A 179 8.23 -12.90 -11.13
CA VAL A 179 7.61 -13.34 -12.38
C VAL A 179 6.77 -14.60 -12.16
N ARG A 180 7.30 -15.58 -11.41
CA ARG A 180 6.59 -16.84 -11.11
C ARG A 180 5.27 -16.63 -10.39
N ARG A 181 5.23 -15.68 -9.44
CA ARG A 181 4.07 -15.42 -8.58
C ARG A 181 3.11 -14.36 -9.15
N TYR A 182 3.43 -13.78 -10.30
CA TYR A 182 2.58 -12.77 -10.93
C TYR A 182 1.21 -13.34 -11.31
N ALA A 183 0.16 -12.86 -10.64
CA ALA A 183 -1.20 -13.38 -10.68
C ALA A 183 -2.10 -12.68 -11.72
N GLU A 184 -1.58 -11.70 -12.46
CA GLU A 184 -2.30 -10.99 -13.52
C GLU A 184 -2.26 -11.72 -14.88
N THR A 185 -1.72 -12.93 -14.91
CA THR A 185 -1.73 -13.80 -16.09
C THR A 185 -2.47 -15.10 -15.81
N LYS A 186 -2.95 -15.76 -16.88
CA LYS A 186 -3.55 -17.10 -16.79
C LYS A 186 -2.51 -18.20 -16.59
N ASP A 187 -1.27 -17.96 -17.04
CA ASP A 187 -0.17 -18.92 -17.00
C ASP A 187 0.75 -18.68 -15.79
N SER A 188 0.14 -18.40 -14.63
CA SER A 188 0.85 -18.20 -13.37
C SER A 188 1.69 -19.43 -13.01
N GLY A 189 2.93 -19.24 -12.53
CA GLY A 189 3.85 -20.33 -12.18
C GLY A 189 5.08 -20.45 -13.10
N SER A 190 5.13 -19.72 -14.21
CA SER A 190 6.33 -19.58 -15.04
C SER A 190 7.20 -18.40 -14.58
N PHE A 191 8.52 -18.58 -14.49
CA PHE A 191 9.47 -17.48 -14.25
C PHE A 191 9.98 -16.82 -15.54
N LEU A 192 9.61 -17.35 -16.71
CA LEU A 192 10.03 -16.82 -18.01
C LEU A 192 9.11 -15.67 -18.44
N LEU A 193 9.68 -14.51 -18.74
CA LEU A 193 8.93 -13.34 -19.22
C LEU A 193 8.19 -13.62 -20.52
N ARG A 194 8.77 -14.44 -21.41
CA ARG A 194 8.17 -14.78 -22.72
C ARG A 194 6.76 -15.39 -22.61
N ASN A 195 6.42 -15.98 -21.47
CA ASN A 195 5.11 -16.61 -21.24
C ASN A 195 4.04 -15.58 -20.85
N LEU A 196 4.43 -14.38 -20.43
CA LEU A 196 3.53 -13.25 -20.25
C LEU A 196 3.24 -12.62 -21.62
N LYS A 197 2.04 -12.11 -21.83
CA LYS A 197 1.76 -11.25 -22.99
C LYS A 197 2.47 -9.92 -22.84
N ASP A 198 2.73 -9.21 -23.94
CA ASP A 198 3.39 -7.90 -23.91
C ASP A 198 2.71 -6.90 -22.97
N SER A 199 1.36 -6.89 -22.94
CA SER A 199 0.61 -6.05 -22.00
C SER A 199 0.75 -6.48 -20.54
N GLU A 200 0.83 -7.78 -20.26
CA GLU A 200 1.01 -8.33 -18.91
C GLU A 200 2.43 -8.03 -18.39
N ARG A 201 3.45 -8.11 -19.27
CA ARG A 201 4.84 -7.70 -18.97
C ARG A 201 4.94 -6.21 -18.67
N MET A 202 4.33 -5.36 -19.50
CA MET A 202 4.32 -3.92 -19.26
C MET A 202 3.64 -3.56 -17.93
N GLN A 203 2.53 -4.22 -17.59
CA GLN A 203 1.86 -4.05 -16.29
C GLN A 203 2.78 -4.45 -15.13
N LEU A 204 3.49 -5.59 -15.24
CA LEU A 204 4.47 -6.03 -14.25
C LEU A 204 5.56 -4.96 -14.04
N LEU A 205 6.18 -4.49 -15.12
CA LEU A 205 7.29 -3.53 -15.06
C LEU A 205 6.87 -2.15 -14.52
N ILE A 206 5.68 -1.68 -14.89
CA ILE A 206 5.12 -0.41 -14.40
C ILE A 206 4.75 -0.52 -12.92
N THR A 207 4.15 -1.64 -12.51
CA THR A 207 3.88 -1.89 -11.09
C THR A 207 5.18 -1.91 -10.30
N LEU A 208 6.20 -2.61 -10.82
CA LEU A 208 7.53 -2.68 -10.19
C LEU A 208 8.19 -1.31 -10.04
N ALA A 209 8.07 -0.44 -11.05
CA ALA A 209 8.72 0.86 -11.08
C ALA A 209 8.01 1.94 -10.26
N PHE A 210 6.69 1.86 -10.07
CA PHE A 210 5.91 2.95 -9.47
C PHE A 210 5.33 2.64 -8.11
N ASN A 211 4.76 1.45 -7.92
CA ASN A 211 4.26 1.03 -6.62
C ASN A 211 4.31 -0.49 -6.52
N PRO A 212 5.35 -1.05 -5.89
CA PRO A 212 5.58 -2.48 -5.86
C PRO A 212 4.69 -3.23 -4.86
N GLU A 213 3.80 -2.56 -4.10
CA GLU A 213 2.95 -3.20 -3.09
C GLU A 213 2.27 -4.48 -3.64
N PRO A 214 1.58 -4.47 -4.79
CA PRO A 214 0.92 -5.67 -5.31
C PRO A 214 1.90 -6.81 -5.58
N LEU A 215 3.13 -6.50 -5.98
CA LEU A 215 4.15 -7.50 -6.28
C LEU A 215 4.74 -8.09 -5.02
N VAL A 216 4.86 -7.31 -3.94
CA VAL A 216 5.21 -7.82 -2.60
C VAL A 216 4.13 -8.79 -2.13
N LEU A 217 2.85 -8.39 -2.16
CA LEU A 217 1.74 -9.23 -1.70
C LEU A 217 1.59 -10.53 -2.50
N GLN A 218 1.89 -10.50 -3.80
CA GLN A 218 1.87 -11.69 -4.67
C GLN A 218 3.09 -12.59 -4.44
N SER A 219 4.27 -11.98 -4.28
CA SER A 219 5.53 -12.72 -4.15
C SER A 219 5.74 -13.28 -2.76
N PHE A 220 5.15 -12.69 -1.73
CA PHE A 220 5.26 -13.12 -0.34
C PHE A 220 3.83 -13.31 0.22
N PRO A 221 3.10 -14.32 -0.27
CA PRO A 221 1.68 -14.43 0.00
C PRO A 221 1.41 -15.08 1.36
N SER A 222 0.25 -14.76 1.95
CA SER A 222 -0.14 -15.25 3.27
C SER A 222 -0.44 -16.75 3.34
N ASP A 223 -0.70 -17.41 2.21
CA ASP A 223 -0.83 -18.88 2.14
C ASP A 223 0.53 -19.60 2.27
N GLU A 224 1.65 -18.90 2.06
CA GLU A 224 3.00 -19.34 2.42
C GLU A 224 3.41 -18.88 3.83
N GLY A 225 2.47 -18.33 4.61
CA GLY A 225 2.70 -17.91 6.00
C GLY A 225 3.19 -16.48 6.18
N TRP A 226 3.42 -15.71 5.11
CA TRP A 226 3.86 -14.32 5.23
C TRP A 226 2.80 -13.40 5.86
N PRO A 227 3.18 -12.41 6.67
CA PRO A 227 2.25 -11.59 7.46
C PRO A 227 1.64 -10.43 6.65
N PHE A 228 1.30 -10.65 5.38
CA PHE A 228 0.76 -9.64 4.49
C PHE A 228 -0.72 -9.87 4.16
N ALA A 229 -1.43 -8.77 3.88
CA ALA A 229 -2.76 -8.83 3.30
C ALA A 229 -2.75 -9.66 1.99
N LYS A 230 -3.79 -10.46 1.80
CA LYS A 230 -3.96 -11.30 0.62
C LYS A 230 -4.33 -10.43 -0.58
N TYR A 231 -3.45 -10.43 -1.58
CA TYR A 231 -3.77 -9.95 -2.91
C TYR A 231 -4.91 -10.77 -3.52
N LEU A 232 -5.93 -10.09 -4.06
CA LEU A 232 -7.07 -10.76 -4.67
C LEU A 232 -7.05 -10.65 -6.20
N GLY A 233 -6.64 -9.51 -6.73
CA GLY A 233 -6.54 -9.22 -8.16
C GLY A 233 -6.61 -7.72 -8.46
N ALA A 234 -6.54 -7.35 -9.73
CA ALA A 234 -6.61 -5.96 -10.17
C ALA A 234 -7.59 -5.74 -11.32
N CYS A 235 -8.00 -4.48 -11.49
CA CYS A 235 -8.64 -4.01 -12.71
C CYS A 235 -8.30 -2.54 -13.01
N GLY A 236 -7.56 -2.32 -14.09
CA GLY A 236 -7.08 -0.98 -14.44
C GLY A 236 -6.12 -0.47 -13.37
N ARG A 237 -6.28 0.78 -12.93
CA ARG A 237 -5.48 1.36 -11.82
C ARG A 237 -6.13 1.15 -10.46
N MET A 238 -6.64 -0.05 -10.22
CA MET A 238 -7.24 -0.42 -8.95
C MET A 238 -6.88 -1.85 -8.60
N VAL A 239 -6.27 -2.02 -7.44
CA VAL A 239 -5.95 -3.31 -6.85
C VAL A 239 -6.97 -3.65 -5.77
N ALA A 240 -7.36 -4.91 -5.69
CA ALA A 240 -8.20 -5.45 -4.63
C ALA A 240 -7.36 -6.35 -3.70
N VAL A 241 -7.44 -6.08 -2.41
CA VAL A 241 -6.85 -6.89 -1.33
C VAL A 241 -7.93 -7.29 -0.34
N ASN A 242 -7.72 -8.37 0.42
CA ASN A 242 -8.66 -8.74 1.47
C ASN A 242 -8.71 -7.65 2.56
N TYR A 243 -9.89 -7.47 3.14
CA TYR A 243 -10.00 -6.68 4.37
C TYR A 243 -9.56 -7.54 5.55
N VAL A 244 -8.58 -7.05 6.32
CA VAL A 244 -8.08 -7.72 7.54
C VAL A 244 -8.95 -7.35 8.74
N GLY A 245 -9.05 -6.06 9.06
CA GLY A 245 -9.70 -5.56 10.26
C GLY A 245 -9.44 -4.08 10.48
N GLU A 246 -9.58 -3.64 11.73
CA GLU A 246 -9.27 -2.25 12.11
C GLU A 246 -7.76 -2.04 12.17
N GLU A 247 -7.32 -0.83 11.81
CA GLU A 247 -5.92 -0.40 11.91
C GLU A 247 -5.42 -0.49 13.34
N LEU A 248 -4.12 -0.73 13.51
CA LEU A 248 -3.47 -0.91 14.81
C LEU A 248 -3.71 0.28 15.75
N TRP A 249 -3.81 1.50 15.19
CA TRP A 249 -4.12 2.72 15.94
C TRP A 249 -5.39 2.62 16.78
N SER A 250 -6.40 1.87 16.31
CA SER A 250 -7.67 1.68 17.02
C SER A 250 -7.50 0.98 18.37
N TYR A 251 -6.36 0.33 18.59
CA TYR A 251 -6.03 -0.39 19.82
C TYR A 251 -5.09 0.39 20.74
N PHE A 252 -4.76 1.65 20.41
CA PHE A 252 -3.87 2.46 21.23
C PHE A 252 -4.35 2.56 22.69
N HIS A 253 -5.66 2.70 22.93
CA HIS A 253 -6.24 2.74 24.28
C HIS A 253 -6.87 1.39 24.72
N ALA A 254 -6.51 0.29 24.08
CA ALA A 254 -6.97 -1.04 24.50
C ALA A 254 -6.40 -1.43 25.88
N PRO A 255 -7.01 -2.41 26.58
CA PRO A 255 -6.46 -2.94 27.82
C PRO A 255 -4.99 -3.35 27.67
N TRP A 256 -4.20 -3.18 28.74
CA TRP A 256 -2.75 -3.43 28.72
C TRP A 256 -2.39 -4.79 28.13
N GLU A 257 -3.07 -5.86 28.59
CA GLU A 257 -2.84 -7.22 28.11
C GLU A 257 -3.01 -7.34 26.59
N LYS A 258 -4.01 -6.67 26.01
CA LYS A 258 -4.22 -6.68 24.57
C LYS A 258 -3.10 -5.93 23.84
N ARG A 259 -2.63 -4.82 24.39
CA ARG A 259 -1.52 -4.05 23.78
C ARG A 259 -0.21 -4.81 23.83
N VAL A 260 0.06 -5.54 24.92
CA VAL A 260 1.23 -6.43 25.04
C VAL A 260 1.15 -7.59 24.06
N ASP A 261 -0.03 -8.22 23.90
CA ASP A 261 -0.25 -9.25 22.87
C ASP A 261 0.04 -8.74 21.46
N LEU A 262 -0.48 -7.55 21.11
CA LEU A 262 -0.21 -6.93 19.81
C LEU A 262 1.28 -6.58 19.63
N ALA A 263 1.93 -6.07 20.68
CA ALA A 263 3.36 -5.78 20.67
C ALA A 263 4.22 -7.04 20.47
N TRP A 264 3.84 -8.15 21.11
CA TRP A 264 4.48 -9.45 20.91
C TRP A 264 4.38 -9.91 19.46
N GLN A 265 3.17 -9.88 18.87
CA GLN A 265 2.95 -10.26 17.48
C GLN A 265 3.74 -9.38 16.50
N LEU A 266 3.89 -8.09 16.79
CA LEU A 266 4.74 -7.19 15.99
C LEU A 266 6.20 -7.64 16.02
N MET A 267 6.72 -8.06 17.17
CA MET A 267 8.08 -8.60 17.26
C MET A 267 8.24 -9.92 16.51
N GLU A 268 7.23 -10.79 16.53
CA GLU A 268 7.21 -12.01 15.70
C GLU A 268 7.24 -11.68 14.20
N ILE A 269 6.52 -10.64 13.77
CA ILE A 269 6.57 -10.15 12.40
C ILE A 269 7.97 -9.63 12.06
N ALA A 270 8.62 -8.84 12.94
CA ALA A 270 10.00 -8.38 12.71
C ALA A 270 10.98 -9.55 12.57
N GLU A 271 10.86 -10.58 13.40
CA GLU A 271 11.66 -11.80 13.29
C GLU A 271 11.43 -12.49 11.95
N GLN A 272 10.17 -12.79 11.62
CA GLN A 272 9.82 -13.49 10.39
C GLN A 272 10.30 -12.75 9.12
N LEU A 273 10.17 -11.42 9.09
CA LEU A 273 10.62 -10.61 7.96
C LEU A 273 12.15 -10.53 7.87
N THR A 274 12.87 -10.63 9.00
CA THR A 274 14.34 -10.55 9.05
C THR A 274 15.01 -11.89 8.80
N ASN A 275 14.45 -12.95 9.36
CA ASN A 275 14.95 -14.31 9.33
C ASN A 275 13.80 -15.28 9.02
N ASN A 276 13.95 -16.02 7.93
CA ASN A 276 12.99 -17.00 7.47
C ASN A 276 13.69 -18.05 6.61
N ASP A 277 12.99 -19.15 6.38
CA ASP A 277 13.49 -20.29 5.60
C ASP A 277 13.73 -19.96 4.12
N PHE A 278 13.14 -18.87 3.61
CA PHE A 278 13.39 -18.42 2.25
C PHE A 278 14.68 -17.60 2.12
N GLU A 279 15.37 -17.25 3.22
CA GLU A 279 16.59 -16.43 3.21
C GLU A 279 16.43 -15.08 2.46
N PHE A 280 15.22 -14.51 2.47
CA PHE A 280 14.99 -13.13 2.05
C PHE A 280 14.74 -12.28 3.29
N ALA A 281 15.50 -11.21 3.48
CA ALA A 281 15.16 -10.19 4.47
C ALA A 281 14.25 -9.15 3.80
N LEU A 282 13.06 -8.93 4.35
CA LEU A 282 12.09 -7.93 3.90
C LEU A 282 12.12 -6.78 4.90
N TYR A 283 12.82 -5.70 4.56
CA TYR A 283 12.96 -4.54 5.44
C TYR A 283 11.82 -3.56 5.20
N LEU A 284 11.04 -3.28 6.24
CA LEU A 284 10.01 -2.23 6.23
C LEU A 284 10.68 -0.86 6.35
N LEU A 285 10.61 -0.05 5.31
CA LEU A 285 11.27 1.27 5.29
C LEU A 285 10.35 2.40 5.75
N ASP A 286 9.06 2.12 5.84
CA ASP A 286 8.04 2.95 6.48
C ASP A 286 7.26 2.06 7.46
N VAL A 287 7.18 2.49 8.71
CA VAL A 287 6.52 1.75 9.79
C VAL A 287 5.71 2.72 10.61
N SER A 288 4.40 2.59 10.53
CA SER A 288 3.41 3.39 11.24
C SER A 288 2.20 2.54 11.63
N PHE A 289 1.34 3.07 12.51
CA PHE A 289 0.15 2.34 12.96
C PHE A 289 -0.82 1.98 11.83
N ASP A 290 -0.88 2.79 10.77
CA ASP A 290 -1.81 2.59 9.66
C ASP A 290 -1.32 1.51 8.68
N ASN A 291 -0.05 1.07 8.78
CA ASN A 291 0.47 -0.02 7.95
C ASN A 291 0.04 -1.41 8.45
N PHE A 292 -0.53 -1.50 9.66
CA PHE A 292 -0.92 -2.75 10.30
C PHE A 292 -2.42 -2.75 10.63
N ALA A 293 -3.05 -3.92 10.51
CA ALA A 293 -4.43 -4.13 10.94
C ALA A 293 -4.55 -5.41 11.77
N VAL A 294 -5.56 -5.45 12.63
CA VAL A 294 -5.82 -6.57 13.54
C VAL A 294 -7.07 -7.33 13.11
N GLY A 295 -6.92 -8.63 12.85
CA GLY A 295 -8.00 -9.52 12.50
C GLY A 295 -9.06 -9.59 13.62
N PRO A 296 -10.34 -9.33 13.34
CA PRO A 296 -11.36 -9.20 14.40
C PRO A 296 -11.75 -10.55 15.03
N ARG A 297 -11.39 -11.68 14.42
CA ARG A 297 -11.75 -13.02 14.92
C ARG A 297 -10.59 -13.75 15.58
N ASP A 298 -9.42 -13.68 14.97
CA ASP A 298 -8.21 -14.37 15.41
C ASP A 298 -7.25 -13.44 16.18
N GLY A 299 -7.50 -12.13 16.19
CA GLY A 299 -6.68 -11.14 16.87
C GLY A 299 -5.29 -10.96 16.25
N LYS A 300 -5.07 -11.47 15.03
CA LYS A 300 -3.76 -11.49 14.37
C LYS A 300 -3.42 -10.14 13.77
N VAL A 301 -2.20 -9.68 14.01
CA VAL A 301 -1.62 -8.51 13.35
C VAL A 301 -1.17 -8.89 11.94
N ILE A 302 -1.56 -8.10 10.94
CA ILE A 302 -1.20 -8.30 9.53
C ILE A 302 -0.79 -6.95 8.92
N ILE A 303 0.24 -6.97 8.09
CA ILE A 303 0.70 -5.83 7.31
C ILE A 303 -0.27 -5.61 6.14
N VAL A 304 -0.89 -4.44 6.11
CA VAL A 304 -1.86 -4.03 5.08
C VAL A 304 -1.31 -3.03 4.08
N ASP A 305 -0.16 -2.42 4.36
CA ASP A 305 0.55 -1.49 3.46
C ASP A 305 1.99 -2.00 3.25
N ALA A 306 2.36 -2.26 2.01
CA ALA A 306 3.66 -2.80 1.62
C ALA A 306 4.29 -1.99 0.47
N GLU A 307 4.00 -0.69 0.42
CA GLU A 307 4.55 0.24 -0.59
C GLU A 307 6.08 0.38 -0.49
N ASN A 308 6.62 0.40 0.73
CA ASN A 308 8.04 0.67 1.03
C ASN A 308 8.74 -0.53 1.68
N VAL A 309 8.83 -1.63 0.94
CA VAL A 309 9.56 -2.85 1.36
C VAL A 309 10.80 -3.04 0.51
N LEU A 310 11.98 -3.08 1.15
CA LEU A 310 13.23 -3.48 0.52
C LEU A 310 13.47 -4.96 0.73
N VAL A 311 13.88 -5.68 -0.31
CA VAL A 311 14.12 -7.13 -0.22
C VAL A 311 15.58 -7.44 -0.49
N ALA A 312 16.27 -7.96 0.52
CA ALA A 312 17.66 -8.40 0.43
C ALA A 312 17.74 -9.93 0.39
N ASP A 313 18.48 -10.47 -0.58
CA ASP A 313 18.72 -11.90 -0.70
C ASP A 313 19.92 -12.32 0.15
N LYS A 314 19.67 -12.82 1.38
CA LYS A 314 20.73 -13.21 2.32
C LYS A 314 21.59 -14.34 1.77
N ARG A 315 21.04 -15.19 0.90
CA ARG A 315 21.79 -16.25 0.23
C ARG A 315 22.79 -15.66 -0.77
N LEU A 316 22.38 -14.67 -1.55
CA LEU A 316 23.27 -13.96 -2.47
C LEU A 316 24.36 -13.18 -1.71
N ILE A 317 24.01 -12.52 -0.61
CA ILE A 317 24.98 -11.81 0.24
C ILE A 317 26.07 -12.78 0.75
N ARG A 318 25.68 -13.95 1.26
CA ARG A 318 26.65 -14.97 1.72
C ARG A 318 27.53 -15.54 0.60
N GLN A 319 27.03 -15.56 -0.63
CA GLN A 319 27.80 -15.99 -1.81
C GLN A 319 28.82 -14.94 -2.22
N ASN A 320 28.38 -13.69 -2.34
CA ASN A 320 29.21 -12.59 -2.82
C ASN A 320 30.20 -12.09 -1.77
N LYS A 321 29.86 -12.24 -0.48
CA LYS A 321 30.66 -11.80 0.67
C LYS A 321 31.19 -10.36 0.51
N PRO A 322 30.30 -9.36 0.29
CA PRO A 322 30.72 -7.97 0.23
C PRO A 322 31.41 -7.55 1.55
N GLU A 323 32.08 -6.40 1.55
CA GLU A 323 32.78 -5.93 2.73
C GLU A 323 31.85 -5.86 3.97
N ASN A 324 32.31 -6.40 5.10
CA ASN A 324 31.55 -6.47 6.36
C ASN A 324 30.22 -7.25 6.29
N TRP A 325 30.04 -8.16 5.33
CA TRP A 325 28.78 -8.91 5.15
C TRP A 325 28.32 -9.71 6.37
N ASP A 326 29.26 -10.19 7.19
CA ASP A 326 29.05 -11.00 8.39
C ASP A 326 29.09 -10.18 9.70
N VAL A 327 29.32 -8.87 9.60
CA VAL A 327 29.34 -7.97 10.74
C VAL A 327 27.91 -7.54 11.08
N TRP A 328 27.54 -7.70 12.36
CA TRP A 328 26.25 -7.21 12.87
C TRP A 328 26.08 -5.72 12.56
N TYR A 329 24.95 -5.35 11.97
CA TYR A 329 24.50 -3.97 11.88
C TYR A 329 23.37 -3.67 12.85
N GLU A 330 23.66 -2.71 13.73
CA GLU A 330 22.69 -2.14 14.65
C GLU A 330 22.25 -0.80 14.07
N SER A 331 20.94 -0.66 13.83
CA SER A 331 20.33 0.56 13.38
C SER A 331 20.51 1.66 14.44
N LYS A 332 20.83 2.86 13.98
CA LYS A 332 21.05 3.99 14.88
C LYS A 332 19.71 4.56 15.33
N PHE A 333 19.57 4.79 16.62
CA PHE A 333 18.48 5.62 17.13
C PHE A 333 18.59 7.04 16.56
N ASP A 334 17.47 7.57 16.10
CA ASP A 334 17.35 8.95 15.62
C ASP A 334 16.24 9.64 16.41
N ASP A 335 16.61 10.73 17.09
CA ASP A 335 15.70 11.54 17.88
C ASP A 335 15.17 12.65 16.97
N CYS A 336 14.28 12.28 16.05
CA CYS A 336 13.69 13.25 15.15
C CYS A 336 12.26 13.59 15.55
N ASP A 337 11.94 14.89 15.56
CA ASP A 337 10.63 15.44 15.96
C ASP A 337 9.48 15.13 14.97
N LYS A 338 9.62 14.09 14.13
CA LYS A 338 8.67 13.71 13.09
C LYS A 338 8.03 12.38 13.40
N GLU A 339 6.77 12.23 12.98
CA GLU A 339 6.07 10.95 13.03
C GLU A 339 6.79 9.90 12.16
N ALA A 340 6.82 8.65 12.63
CA ALA A 340 7.41 7.50 11.93
C ALA A 340 8.88 7.66 11.49
N CYS A 341 9.73 8.17 12.37
CA CYS A 341 11.15 8.42 12.11
C CYS A 341 12.01 7.14 12.10
N LEU A 342 12.66 6.84 10.97
CA LEU A 342 13.59 5.71 10.85
C LEU A 342 14.94 6.15 10.27
N SER A 343 16.03 5.66 10.86
CA SER A 343 17.39 5.83 10.33
C SER A 343 17.94 4.52 9.79
N PHE A 344 18.26 4.48 8.50
CA PHE A 344 18.80 3.29 7.83
C PHE A 344 19.58 3.68 6.57
N SER A 345 20.45 2.77 6.10
CA SER A 345 21.10 2.83 4.78
C SER A 345 20.70 1.61 3.98
N LYS A 346 20.08 1.83 2.82
CA LYS A 346 19.64 0.75 1.93
C LYS A 346 20.83 -0.09 1.44
N GLU A 347 21.98 0.54 1.24
CA GLU A 347 23.23 -0.12 0.85
C GLU A 347 23.67 -1.11 1.92
N ILE A 348 23.60 -0.72 3.20
CA ILE A 348 23.93 -1.61 4.32
C ILE A 348 22.91 -2.75 4.45
N LEU A 349 21.62 -2.44 4.34
CA LEU A 349 20.55 -3.45 4.36
C LEU A 349 20.74 -4.52 3.27
N CYS A 350 21.27 -4.11 2.11
CA CYS A 350 21.57 -4.98 0.98
C CYS A 350 22.90 -5.73 1.07
N ALA A 351 23.83 -5.30 1.92
CA ALA A 351 25.18 -5.86 1.98
C ALA A 351 25.41 -6.79 3.18
N ARG A 352 24.56 -6.74 4.22
CA ARG A 352 24.79 -7.48 5.47
C ARG A 352 23.78 -8.58 5.71
N VAL A 353 24.25 -9.69 6.28
CA VAL A 353 23.42 -10.84 6.63
C VAL A 353 22.70 -10.63 7.97
N THR A 354 23.30 -9.90 8.90
CA THR A 354 22.73 -9.68 10.24
C THR A 354 22.47 -8.19 10.42
N VAL A 355 21.19 -7.82 10.39
CA VAL A 355 20.69 -6.44 10.50
C VAL A 355 19.45 -6.46 11.40
N ASP A 356 19.36 -5.55 12.36
CA ASP A 356 18.24 -5.46 13.31
C ASP A 356 17.10 -4.51 12.86
N HIS A 357 17.16 -3.98 11.63
CA HIS A 357 16.32 -2.89 11.15
C HIS A 357 14.82 -3.08 11.41
N ASN A 358 14.25 -4.26 11.16
CA ASN A 358 12.81 -4.48 11.40
C ASN A 358 12.44 -4.42 12.88
N TYR A 359 13.30 -4.95 13.76
CA TYR A 359 13.11 -4.83 15.21
C TYR A 359 13.21 -3.39 15.64
N TYR A 360 14.26 -2.70 15.18
CA TYR A 360 14.46 -1.27 15.44
C TYR A 360 13.24 -0.47 14.99
N ALA A 361 12.74 -0.69 13.77
CA ALA A 361 11.65 0.08 13.20
C ALA A 361 10.33 -0.11 13.96
N ILE A 362 10.00 -1.36 14.33
CA ILE A 362 8.82 -1.66 15.15
C ILE A 362 8.97 -1.07 16.55
N CYS A 363 10.11 -1.28 17.20
CA CYS A 363 10.38 -0.75 18.53
C CYS A 363 10.27 0.78 18.54
N GLN A 364 10.95 1.44 17.60
CA GLN A 364 11.01 2.90 17.52
C GLN A 364 9.62 3.50 17.28
N ASN A 365 8.93 3.06 16.23
CA ASN A 365 7.73 3.73 15.74
C ASN A 365 6.42 3.23 16.33
N LEU A 366 6.39 2.02 16.90
CA LEU A 366 5.14 1.41 17.38
C LEU A 366 5.15 1.10 18.87
N LEU A 367 6.29 0.79 19.48
CA LEU A 367 6.31 0.24 20.85
C LEU A 367 6.92 1.20 21.87
N SER A 368 7.92 1.99 21.48
CA SER A 368 8.69 2.82 22.40
C SER A 368 7.92 4.04 22.88
N ARG A 369 8.41 4.66 23.95
CA ARG A 369 7.95 5.98 24.41
C ARG A 369 8.17 7.10 23.38
N HIS A 370 9.08 6.89 22.42
CA HIS A 370 9.43 7.86 21.38
C HIS A 370 8.51 7.75 20.15
N ALA A 371 7.70 6.69 20.06
CA ALA A 371 6.71 6.55 19.01
C ALA A 371 5.71 7.72 19.08
N THR A 372 5.61 8.46 17.98
CA THR A 372 4.68 9.57 17.81
C THR A 372 3.72 9.27 16.66
N TRP A 373 2.41 9.45 16.90
CA TRP A 373 1.38 9.27 15.89
C TRP A 373 0.16 10.13 16.17
N ARG A 374 -0.29 10.89 15.16
CA ARG A 374 -1.47 11.77 15.23
C ARG A 374 -1.47 12.68 16.47
N GLY A 375 -0.30 13.25 16.79
CA GLY A 375 -0.10 14.13 17.93
C GLY A 375 -0.09 13.45 19.32
N THR A 376 -0.05 12.12 19.36
CA THR A 376 0.08 11.34 20.60
C THR A 376 1.47 10.71 20.68
N SER A 377 2.02 10.58 21.89
CA SER A 377 3.29 9.87 22.14
C SER A 377 3.08 8.61 22.98
N GLY A 378 3.97 7.63 22.87
CA GLY A 378 4.05 6.51 23.82
C GLY A 378 3.93 5.09 23.25
N GLY A 379 3.70 4.93 21.94
CA GLY A 379 3.61 3.60 21.31
C GLY A 379 2.51 2.71 21.93
N LEU A 380 2.51 1.41 21.63
CA LEU A 380 1.57 0.45 22.23
C LEU A 380 1.91 0.11 23.67
N LEU A 381 3.13 0.37 24.15
CA LEU A 381 3.57 0.00 25.50
C LEU A 381 3.53 1.16 26.50
N HIS A 382 2.81 2.25 26.21
CA HIS A 382 2.59 3.34 27.18
C HIS A 382 1.80 2.90 28.41
N ASP A 383 2.00 3.60 29.52
CA ASP A 383 1.26 3.43 30.78
C ASP A 383 1.16 1.97 31.25
N PRO A 384 2.30 1.29 31.49
CA PRO A 384 2.27 -0.06 32.07
C PRO A 384 1.61 -0.05 33.46
N PRO A 385 0.83 -1.09 33.82
CA PRO A 385 0.33 -1.27 35.17
C PRO A 385 1.46 -1.27 36.20
N ARG A 386 1.21 -0.70 37.38
CA ARG A 386 2.17 -0.63 38.49
C ARG A 386 2.26 -1.92 39.28
#